data_AF-A0A2V6CUQ5-F1
#
_entry.id   AF-A0A2V6CUQ5-F1
#
_cell.length_a   1.000
_cell.length_b   1.000
_cell.length_c   1.000
_cell.angle_alpha   90.00
_cell.angle_beta   90.00
_cell.angle_gamma   90.00
#
_symmetry.space_group_name_H-M   'P 1'
#
loop_
_entity.id
_entity.type
_entity.pdbx_description
1 polymer ?
#
loop_
_entity_poly.entity_id
_entity_poly.type
_entity_poly.pdbx_seq_one_letter_code
_entity_poly.pdbx_strand_id
1 'polypeptide(L)'
;MIAQRLIEDARAAGLSIEVEGADLIVEADCEMPPDLLASLRQHKAELIAVLVVSKPSKVQRWRDEFEERAAIREYDGGYTRAEAERLAWGEIENRWHKEHGERLSVDICAGCRRPIDQSEALDQIDGNRVHVDRNFACLIKYGERWRGTARRAILDMGLKPPAEVDRR
;
A
#
# COMPACT_ATOMS: atom_id res chain seq x y z
N MET A 1 17.52 -24.69 -5.46
CA MET A 1 18.85 -24.05 -5.66
C MET A 1 18.95 -23.34 -7.00
N ILE A 2 18.65 -24.00 -8.14
CA ILE A 2 18.72 -23.38 -9.48
C ILE A 2 17.73 -22.20 -9.64
N ALA A 3 16.44 -22.40 -9.32
CA ALA A 3 15.43 -21.33 -9.46
C ALA A 3 15.74 -20.08 -8.64
N GLN A 4 16.18 -20.23 -7.39
CA GLN A 4 16.55 -19.08 -6.53
C GLN A 4 17.75 -18.32 -7.10
N ARG A 5 18.78 -19.05 -7.56
CA ARG A 5 19.94 -18.43 -8.19
C ARG A 5 19.58 -17.70 -9.49
N LEU A 6 18.70 -18.28 -10.29
CA LEU A 6 18.22 -17.69 -11.53
C LEU A 6 17.43 -16.38 -11.28
N ILE A 7 16.66 -16.31 -10.18
CA ILE A 7 15.99 -15.07 -9.74
C ILE A 7 17.01 -14.00 -9.35
N GLU A 8 18.03 -14.38 -8.56
CA GLU A 8 19.09 -13.46 -8.15
C GLU A 8 19.88 -12.91 -9.35
N ASP A 9 20.29 -13.79 -10.27
CA ASP A 9 21.05 -13.42 -11.46
C ASP A 9 20.21 -12.51 -12.39
N ALA A 10 18.91 -12.78 -12.55
CA ALA A 10 18.02 -11.92 -13.32
C ALA A 10 17.82 -10.54 -12.68
N ARG A 11 17.62 -10.47 -11.36
CA ARG A 11 17.51 -9.19 -10.64
C ARG A 11 18.81 -8.39 -10.69
N ALA A 12 19.95 -9.06 -10.58
CA ALA A 12 21.27 -8.43 -10.72
C ALA A 12 21.50 -7.89 -12.14
N ALA A 13 20.90 -8.52 -13.16
CA ALA A 13 20.88 -8.04 -14.53
C ALA A 13 19.82 -6.95 -14.80
N GLY A 14 19.11 -6.48 -13.77
CA GLY A 14 18.13 -5.40 -13.87
C GLY A 14 16.74 -5.84 -14.33
N LEU A 15 16.45 -7.15 -14.38
CA LEU A 15 15.12 -7.64 -14.68
C LEU A 15 14.23 -7.62 -13.43
N SER A 16 12.99 -7.16 -13.60
CA SER A 16 11.94 -7.43 -12.62
C SER A 16 11.32 -8.79 -12.91
N ILE A 17 11.21 -9.65 -11.90
CA ILE A 17 10.53 -10.94 -12.00
C ILE A 17 9.49 -11.04 -10.90
N GLU A 18 8.24 -11.18 -11.31
CA GLU A 18 7.07 -11.28 -10.44
C GLU A 18 6.16 -12.45 -10.83
N VAL A 19 5.26 -12.81 -9.92
CA VAL A 19 4.21 -13.80 -10.18
C VAL A 19 2.85 -13.11 -10.14
N GLU A 20 2.11 -13.24 -11.23
CA GLU A 20 0.71 -12.83 -11.34
C GLU A 20 -0.14 -14.06 -11.65
N GLY A 21 -0.95 -14.49 -10.68
CA GLY A 21 -1.74 -15.72 -10.80
C GLY A 21 -0.84 -16.95 -11.01
N ALA A 22 -0.97 -17.58 -12.18
CA ALA A 22 -0.15 -18.72 -12.59
C ALA A 22 1.00 -18.34 -13.55
N ASP A 23 1.18 -17.05 -13.80
CA ASP A 23 2.14 -16.53 -14.76
C ASP A 23 3.34 -15.89 -14.08
N LEU A 24 4.48 -16.04 -14.75
CA LEU A 24 5.73 -15.40 -14.39
C LEU A 24 5.86 -14.16 -15.27
N ILE A 25 5.75 -12.98 -14.66
CA ILE A 25 5.90 -11.70 -15.33
C ILE A 25 7.37 -11.33 -15.26
N VAL A 26 7.95 -10.99 -16.40
CA VAL A 26 9.35 -10.57 -16.51
C VAL A 26 9.38 -9.24 -17.24
N GLU A 27 9.79 -8.18 -16.55
CA GLU A 27 9.96 -6.85 -17.13
C GLU A 27 11.45 -6.57 -17.32
N ALA A 28 11.80 -6.04 -18.48
CA ALA A 28 13.16 -5.68 -18.85
C ALA A 28 13.13 -4.40 -19.69
N ASP A 29 14.03 -3.46 -19.40
CA ASP A 29 14.25 -2.27 -20.23
C ASP A 29 15.12 -2.58 -21.47
N CYS A 30 15.49 -3.84 -21.69
CA CYS A 30 16.30 -4.32 -22.80
C CYS A 30 15.75 -5.61 -23.41
N GLU A 31 16.18 -5.90 -24.64
CA GLU A 31 15.84 -7.17 -25.29
C GLU A 31 16.45 -8.35 -24.51
N MET A 32 15.60 -9.29 -24.11
CA MET A 32 15.99 -10.38 -23.22
C MET A 32 16.86 -11.41 -23.97
N PRO A 33 18.05 -11.78 -23.44
CA PRO A 33 18.88 -12.79 -24.07
C PRO A 33 18.10 -14.11 -24.27
N PRO A 34 18.12 -14.71 -25.48
CA PRO A 34 17.32 -15.92 -25.78
C PRO A 34 17.59 -17.08 -24.82
N ASP A 35 18.84 -17.26 -24.41
CA ASP A 35 19.25 -18.32 -23.49
C ASP A 35 18.68 -18.11 -22.08
N LEU A 36 18.61 -16.85 -21.62
CA LEU A 36 17.99 -16.49 -20.35
C LEU A 36 16.48 -16.73 -20.39
N LEU A 37 15.82 -16.32 -21.48
CA LEU A 37 14.39 -16.59 -21.67
C LEU A 37 14.09 -18.09 -21.71
N ALA A 38 14.91 -18.88 -22.40
CA ALA A 38 14.78 -20.34 -22.45
C ALA A 38 14.93 -20.96 -21.05
N SER A 39 15.93 -20.51 -20.27
CA SER A 39 16.15 -20.94 -18.90
C SER A 39 14.98 -20.58 -17.98
N LEU A 40 14.46 -19.34 -18.06
CA LEU A 40 13.28 -18.90 -17.31
C LEU A 40 12.04 -19.74 -17.65
N ARG A 41 11.83 -20.06 -18.93
CA ARG A 41 10.73 -20.94 -19.38
C ARG A 41 10.88 -22.36 -18.85
N GLN A 42 12.09 -22.92 -18.93
CA GLN A 42 12.38 -24.28 -18.47
C GLN A 42 12.11 -24.44 -16.96
N HIS A 43 12.44 -23.42 -16.17
CA HIS A 43 12.28 -23.44 -14.72
C HIS A 43 11.02 -22.71 -14.21
N LYS A 44 10.05 -22.35 -15.09
CA LYS A 44 8.87 -21.53 -14.74
C LYS A 44 8.16 -22.01 -13.47
N ALA A 45 7.88 -23.31 -13.35
CA ALA A 45 7.15 -23.86 -12.21
C ALA A 45 7.92 -23.73 -10.89
N GLU A 46 9.23 -24.00 -10.92
CA GLU A 46 10.09 -23.87 -9.73
C GLU A 46 10.28 -22.39 -9.34
N LEU A 47 10.43 -21.51 -10.34
CA LEU A 47 10.52 -20.06 -10.13
C LEU A 47 9.25 -19.52 -9.46
N ILE A 48 8.08 -19.90 -9.97
CA ILE A 48 6.79 -19.53 -9.38
C ILE A 48 6.70 -20.05 -7.94
N ALA A 49 7.05 -21.31 -7.69
CA ALA A 49 7.01 -21.89 -6.34
C ALA A 49 7.89 -21.11 -5.35
N VAL A 50 9.13 -20.78 -5.75
CA VAL A 50 10.05 -19.98 -4.93
C VAL A 50 9.50 -18.57 -4.70
N LEU A 51 9.08 -17.88 -5.75
CA LEU A 51 8.58 -16.50 -5.65
C LEU A 51 7.30 -16.39 -4.82
N VAL A 52 6.39 -17.37 -4.92
CA VAL A 52 5.18 -17.43 -4.10
C VAL A 52 5.51 -17.63 -2.62
N VAL A 53 6.47 -18.52 -2.31
CA VAL A 53 6.92 -18.75 -0.93
C VAL A 53 7.68 -17.55 -0.36
N SER A 54 8.48 -16.86 -1.18
CA SER A 54 9.27 -15.70 -0.78
C SER A 54 8.47 -14.39 -0.76
N LYS A 55 7.27 -14.34 -1.34
CA LYS A 55 6.42 -13.14 -1.29
C LYS A 55 6.02 -12.89 0.16
N PRO A 56 6.29 -11.70 0.72
CA PRO A 56 5.81 -11.36 2.04
C PRO A 56 4.30 -11.59 2.11
N SER A 57 3.83 -12.19 3.21
CA SER A 57 2.40 -12.23 3.46
C SER A 57 1.85 -10.80 3.45
N LYS A 58 0.55 -10.63 3.19
CA LYS A 58 -0.06 -9.29 3.21
C LYS A 58 0.25 -8.56 4.52
N VAL A 59 0.21 -9.27 5.66
CA VAL A 59 0.55 -8.74 6.98
C VAL A 59 2.02 -8.31 7.05
N GLN A 60 2.93 -9.13 6.54
CA GLN A 60 4.36 -8.81 6.56
C GLN A 60 4.66 -7.58 5.70
N ARG A 61 4.04 -7.47 4.51
CA ARG A 61 4.16 -6.28 3.65
C ARG A 61 3.76 -4.99 4.40
N TRP A 62 2.60 -4.97 5.06
CA TRP A 62 2.15 -3.80 5.82
C TRP A 62 3.07 -3.47 7.01
N ARG A 63 3.61 -4.50 7.67
CA ARG A 63 4.58 -4.33 8.77
C ARG A 63 5.89 -3.74 8.27
N ASP A 64 6.45 -4.28 7.18
CA ASP A 64 7.70 -3.82 6.60
C ASP A 64 7.57 -2.37 6.13
N GLU A 65 6.46 -2.04 5.45
CA GLU A 65 6.16 -0.66 5.04
C GLU A 65 6.05 0.28 6.25
N PHE A 66 5.35 -0.12 7.32
CA PHE A 66 5.27 0.69 8.54
C PHE A 66 6.66 0.96 9.15
N GLU A 67 7.48 -0.08 9.29
CA GLU A 67 8.82 0.03 9.88
C GLU A 67 9.75 0.88 9.01
N GLU A 68 9.70 0.72 7.69
CA GLU A 68 10.45 1.54 6.74
C GLU A 68 10.05 3.02 6.84
N ARG A 69 8.74 3.32 6.85
CA ARG A 69 8.24 4.71 6.98
C ARG A 69 8.59 5.34 8.32
N ALA A 70 8.66 4.56 9.39
CA ALA A 70 9.14 5.01 10.70
C ALA A 70 10.65 5.26 10.67
N ALA A 71 11.44 4.34 10.11
CA ALA A 71 12.90 4.47 10.01
C ALA A 71 13.31 5.70 9.20
N ILE A 72 12.69 5.95 8.03
CA ILE A 72 12.96 7.14 7.21
C ILE A 72 12.72 8.43 8.03
N ARG A 73 11.65 8.49 8.81
CA ARG A 73 11.36 9.68 9.64
C ARG A 73 12.33 9.84 10.79
N GLU A 74 12.74 8.75 11.41
CA GLU A 74 13.69 8.76 12.52
C GLU A 74 15.07 9.20 12.04
N TYR A 75 15.61 8.53 11.03
CA TYR A 75 16.99 8.72 10.58
C TYR A 75 17.15 9.91 9.63
N ASP A 76 16.27 10.06 8.64
CA ASP A 76 16.37 11.13 7.65
C ASP A 76 15.61 12.39 8.10
N GLY A 77 14.51 12.20 8.83
CA GLY A 77 13.65 13.28 9.32
C GLY A 77 14.02 13.83 10.70
N GLY A 78 14.89 13.14 11.44
CA GLY A 78 15.33 13.55 12.79
C GLY A 78 14.24 13.51 13.87
N TYR A 79 13.13 12.82 13.61
CA TYR A 79 12.07 12.63 14.61
C TYR A 79 12.49 11.62 15.67
N THR A 80 11.94 11.72 16.87
CA THR A 80 12.05 10.61 17.83
C THR A 80 11.33 9.38 17.29
N ARG A 81 11.73 8.17 17.71
CA ARG A 81 11.07 6.92 17.30
C ARG A 81 9.55 6.97 17.49
N ALA A 82 9.08 7.51 18.61
CA ALA A 82 7.65 7.61 18.90
C ALA A 82 6.91 8.57 17.94
N GLU A 83 7.50 9.71 17.60
CA GLU A 83 6.92 10.64 16.62
C GLU A 83 6.95 10.05 15.21
N ALA A 84 8.04 9.37 14.85
CA ALA A 84 8.22 8.71 13.58
C ALA A 84 7.17 7.61 13.36
N GLU A 85 6.96 6.74 14.35
CA GLU A 85 5.92 5.70 14.32
C GLU A 85 4.52 6.31 14.26
N ARG A 86 4.24 7.39 14.99
CA ARG A 86 2.95 8.10 14.93
C ARG A 86 2.63 8.62 13.53
N LEU A 87 3.61 9.23 12.88
CA LEU A 87 3.44 9.75 11.53
C LEU A 87 3.34 8.61 10.51
N ALA A 88 4.17 7.56 10.63
CA ALA A 88 4.11 6.37 9.79
C ALA A 88 2.75 5.66 9.90
N TRP A 89 2.17 5.58 11.10
CA TRP A 89 0.85 4.99 11.30
C TRP A 89 -0.24 5.70 10.48
N GLY A 90 -0.24 7.04 10.48
CA GLY A 90 -1.18 7.83 9.68
C GLY A 90 -1.00 7.63 8.17
N GLU A 91 0.22 7.36 7.71
CA GLU A 91 0.48 7.01 6.31
C GLU A 91 -0.02 5.62 5.96
N ILE A 92 0.18 4.64 6.82
CA ILE A 92 -0.30 3.27 6.60
C ILE A 92 -1.83 3.25 6.56
N GLU A 93 -2.51 4.00 7.43
CA GLU A 93 -3.97 4.20 7.34
C GLU A 93 -4.37 4.83 6.00
N ASN A 94 -3.66 5.87 5.54
CA ASN A 94 -3.95 6.52 4.26
C ASN A 94 -3.73 5.58 3.07
N ARG A 95 -2.63 4.82 3.08
CA ARG A 95 -2.28 3.85 2.05
C ARG A 95 -3.33 2.76 1.97
N TRP A 96 -3.73 2.20 3.11
CA TRP A 96 -4.81 1.21 3.17
C TRP A 96 -6.11 1.78 2.59
N HIS A 97 -6.47 3.02 2.94
CA HIS A 97 -7.65 3.69 2.40
C HIS A 97 -7.61 3.90 0.88
N LYS A 98 -6.44 4.22 0.32
CA LYS A 98 -6.27 4.30 -1.14
C LYS A 98 -6.47 2.94 -1.83
N GLU A 99 -5.99 1.86 -1.22
CA GLU A 99 -6.07 0.51 -1.81
C GLU A 99 -7.44 -0.18 -1.59
N HIS A 100 -8.11 0.10 -0.47
CA HIS A 100 -9.26 -0.69 -0.01
C HIS A 100 -10.47 0.15 0.43
N GLY A 101 -10.33 1.47 0.44
CA GLY A 101 -11.40 2.37 0.84
C GLY A 101 -12.63 2.23 -0.05
N GLU A 102 -13.80 2.47 0.55
CA GLU A 102 -15.06 2.52 -0.18
C GLU A 102 -15.01 3.60 -1.27
N ARG A 103 -15.53 3.28 -2.46
CA ARG A 103 -15.71 4.22 -3.56
C ARG A 103 -17.19 4.41 -3.78
N LEU A 104 -17.67 5.63 -3.56
CA LEU A 104 -19.07 5.97 -3.82
C LEU A 104 -19.23 6.51 -5.24
N SER A 105 -20.47 6.50 -5.71
CA SER A 105 -20.83 7.27 -6.90
C SER A 105 -20.45 8.74 -6.71
N VAL A 106 -19.99 9.38 -7.79
CA VAL A 106 -19.64 10.80 -7.85
C VAL A 106 -20.79 11.73 -7.46
N ASP A 107 -22.02 11.24 -7.50
CA ASP A 107 -23.22 12.00 -7.14
C ASP A 107 -23.58 11.87 -5.65
N ILE A 108 -22.78 11.14 -4.85
CA ILE A 108 -23.05 10.94 -3.42
C ILE A 108 -21.88 11.48 -2.58
N CYS A 109 -22.20 12.32 -1.60
CA CYS A 109 -21.22 12.84 -0.65
C CYS A 109 -20.71 11.75 0.28
N ALA A 110 -19.40 11.49 0.30
CA ALA A 110 -18.78 10.47 1.14
C ALA A 110 -18.83 10.78 2.64
N GLY A 111 -19.01 12.05 3.00
CA GLY A 111 -19.18 12.50 4.37
C GLY A 111 -20.58 12.19 4.93
N CYS A 112 -21.60 12.81 4.35
CA CYS A 112 -22.98 12.75 4.86
C CYS A 112 -23.85 11.67 4.20
N ARG A 113 -23.37 11.05 3.11
CA ARG A 113 -24.08 10.03 2.30
C ARG A 113 -25.37 10.52 1.64
N ARG A 114 -25.50 11.83 1.40
CA ARG A 114 -26.59 12.44 0.65
C ARG A 114 -26.12 12.82 -0.77
N PRO A 115 -27.05 13.01 -1.72
CA PRO A 115 -26.69 13.46 -3.05
C PRO A 115 -25.88 14.76 -3.06
N ILE A 116 -24.91 14.82 -3.97
CA ILE A 116 -24.26 16.03 -4.43
C ILE A 116 -25.07 16.47 -5.64
N ASP A 117 -25.95 17.44 -5.44
CA ASP A 117 -26.77 18.03 -6.49
C ASP A 117 -26.00 19.13 -7.23
N GLN A 118 -26.53 20.36 -7.30
CA GLN A 118 -25.82 21.54 -7.78
C GLN A 118 -24.83 22.12 -6.75
N SER A 119 -24.73 21.49 -5.57
CA SER A 119 -23.82 21.93 -4.50
C SER A 119 -22.36 21.77 -4.88
N GLU A 120 -21.54 22.74 -4.46
CA GLU A 120 -20.08 22.65 -4.55
C GLU A 120 -19.56 21.43 -3.75
N ALA A 121 -18.66 20.68 -4.37
CA ALA A 121 -18.08 19.48 -3.79
C ALA A 121 -16.56 19.49 -3.92
N LEU A 122 -15.89 19.01 -2.89
CA LEU A 122 -14.45 18.84 -2.85
C LEU A 122 -14.09 17.41 -3.25
N ASP A 123 -13.35 17.29 -4.35
CA ASP A 123 -12.80 16.02 -4.82
C ASP A 123 -11.67 15.57 -3.89
N GLN A 124 -11.73 14.30 -3.49
CA GLN A 124 -10.76 13.67 -2.62
C GLN A 124 -9.76 12.86 -3.46
N ILE A 125 -8.56 12.66 -2.92
CA ILE A 125 -7.45 11.96 -3.60
C ILE A 125 -7.80 10.53 -4.04
N ASP A 126 -8.84 9.94 -3.48
CA ASP A 126 -9.30 8.59 -3.75
C ASP A 126 -10.54 8.53 -4.66
N GLY A 127 -10.90 9.65 -5.29
CA GLY A 127 -12.02 9.77 -6.22
C GLY A 127 -13.38 9.97 -5.57
N ASN A 128 -13.48 9.89 -4.24
CA ASN A 128 -14.69 10.26 -3.50
C ASN A 128 -14.89 11.79 -3.53
N ARG A 129 -16.12 12.23 -3.31
CA ARG A 129 -16.48 13.65 -3.26
C ARG A 129 -17.19 13.96 -1.95
N VAL A 130 -16.96 15.15 -1.38
CA VAL A 130 -17.66 15.61 -0.16
C VAL A 130 -18.22 17.00 -0.37
N HIS A 131 -19.35 17.33 0.27
CA HIS A 131 -19.87 18.70 0.25
C HIS A 131 -18.86 19.69 0.84
N VAL A 132 -18.79 20.89 0.24
CA VAL A 132 -18.11 22.04 0.83
C VAL A 132 -19.08 22.75 1.75
N ASP A 133 -18.87 22.64 3.07
CA ASP A 133 -19.66 23.31 4.09
C ASP A 133 -18.77 24.21 4.97
N ARG A 134 -19.37 25.18 5.66
CA ARG A 134 -18.63 26.22 6.43
C ARG A 134 -17.65 25.66 7.46
N ASN A 135 -17.84 24.44 7.95
CA ASN A 135 -17.02 23.85 9.01
C ASN A 135 -16.31 22.56 8.55
N PHE A 136 -16.28 22.29 7.25
CA PHE A 136 -15.76 21.05 6.69
C PHE A 136 -16.38 19.79 7.34
N ALA A 137 -17.63 19.86 7.80
CA ALA A 137 -18.29 18.78 8.53
C ALA A 137 -18.38 17.50 7.70
N CYS A 138 -18.64 17.60 6.39
CA CYS A 138 -18.62 16.45 5.50
C CYS A 138 -17.21 15.88 5.30
N LEU A 139 -16.19 16.74 5.21
CA LEU A 139 -14.79 16.30 5.13
C LEU A 139 -14.33 15.61 6.43
N ILE A 140 -14.71 16.14 7.60
CA ILE A 140 -14.38 15.56 8.91
C ILE A 140 -15.04 14.19 9.06
N LYS A 141 -16.36 14.09 8.82
CA LYS A 141 -17.10 12.81 8.89
C LYS A 141 -16.54 11.77 7.93
N TYR A 142 -16.18 12.21 6.73
CA TYR A 142 -15.53 11.35 5.76
C TYR A 142 -14.18 10.84 6.29
N GLY A 143 -13.35 11.76 6.78
CA GLY A 143 -12.04 11.49 7.39
C GLY A 143 -12.09 10.50 8.56
N GLU A 144 -13.01 10.73 9.50
CA GLU A 144 -13.22 9.85 10.66
C GLU A 144 -13.64 8.45 10.24
N ARG A 145 -14.56 8.34 9.26
CA ARG A 145 -15.07 7.05 8.80
C ARG A 145 -13.97 6.22 8.15
N TRP A 146 -13.23 6.79 7.19
CA TRP A 146 -12.23 5.98 6.50
C TRP A 146 -11.05 5.65 7.41
N ARG A 147 -10.63 6.57 8.30
CA ARG A 147 -9.58 6.28 9.30
C ARG A 147 -10.01 5.18 10.25
N GLY A 148 -11.24 5.22 10.75
CA GLY A 148 -11.78 4.15 11.60
C GLY A 148 -11.78 2.78 10.93
N THR A 149 -12.16 2.72 9.66
CA THR A 149 -12.13 1.48 8.87
C THR A 149 -10.71 0.98 8.63
N ALA A 150 -9.81 1.86 8.17
CA ALA A 150 -8.41 1.53 7.93
C ALA A 150 -7.72 1.04 9.20
N ARG A 151 -7.88 1.78 10.30
CA ARG A 151 -7.34 1.42 11.61
C ARG A 151 -7.77 0.04 12.04
N ARG A 152 -9.07 -0.27 11.96
CA ARG A 152 -9.58 -1.60 12.32
C ARG A 152 -8.97 -2.70 11.46
N ALA A 153 -8.92 -2.51 10.14
CA ALA A 153 -8.33 -3.50 9.24
C ALA A 153 -6.84 -3.75 9.52
N ILE A 154 -6.08 -2.70 9.82
CA ILE A 154 -4.65 -2.79 10.16
C ILE A 154 -4.47 -3.52 11.51
N LEU A 155 -5.33 -3.26 12.50
CA LEU A 155 -5.32 -3.98 13.77
C LEU A 155 -5.68 -5.46 13.60
N ASP A 156 -6.67 -5.78 12.77
CA ASP A 156 -7.08 -7.16 12.48
C ASP A 156 -5.96 -7.96 11.77
N MET A 157 -5.05 -7.27 11.07
CA MET A 157 -3.82 -7.85 10.51
C MET A 157 -2.72 -8.09 11.57
N GLY A 158 -2.89 -7.61 12.80
CA GLY A 158 -1.95 -7.79 13.91
C GLY A 158 -0.83 -6.74 14.00
N LEU A 159 -0.97 -5.61 13.30
CA LEU A 159 -0.11 -4.45 13.50
C LEU A 159 -0.55 -3.71 14.78
N LYS A 160 0.40 -3.15 15.52
CA LYS A 160 0.13 -2.44 16.77
C LYS A 160 0.25 -0.94 16.56
N PRO A 161 -0.70 -0.14 17.07
CA PRO A 161 -0.59 1.31 16.98
C PRO A 161 0.59 1.78 17.84
N PRO A 162 1.21 2.91 17.48
CA PRO A 162 2.22 3.54 18.32
C PRO A 162 1.64 3.88 19.69
N ALA A 163 2.50 3.90 20.71
CA ALA A 163 2.11 4.34 22.05
C ALA A 163 1.51 5.75 21.96
N GLU A 164 0.46 6.01 22.75
CA GLU A 164 -0.07 7.37 22.87
C GLU A 164 1.02 8.26 23.46
N VAL A 165 1.57 9.15 22.64
CA VAL A 165 2.45 10.21 23.11
C VAL A 165 1.56 11.27 23.73
N ASP A 166 1.76 11.53 25.02
CA ASP A 166 1.05 12.55 25.77
C ASP A 166 1.16 13.88 25.01
N ARG A 167 0.02 14.43 24.57
CA ARG A 167 -0.03 15.66 23.78
C ARG A 167 0.24 16.82 24.75
N ARG A 168 1.49 17.22 24.89
CA ARG A 168 1.84 18.50 25.53
C ARG A 168 1.35 19.68 24.70
#